data_AF-A0A6A5RNL1-F1
#
_entry.id   AF-A0A6A5RNL1-F1
#
_cell.length_a   1.000
_cell.length_b   1.000
_cell.length_c   1.000
_cell.angle_alpha   90.00
_cell.angle_beta   90.00
_cell.angle_gamma   90.00
#
_symmetry.space_group_name_H-M   'P 1'
#
loop_
_entity.id
_entity.type
_entity.pdbx_description
1 polymer ?
#
loop_
_entity_poly.entity_id
_entity_poly.type
_entity_poly.pdbx_seq_one_letter_code
_entity_poly.pdbx_strand_id
1 'polypeptide(L)'
;MSNLDGSPNGTAPPLARPPAPSPARLHPRLPVCTLARPSAPSPGRPLSRRLAQPRTDCSRRAWHSDSRRSTPPSPAMGRYSLAPLRVRSTAKALFDAKRTATLPQWYDIVGDIPAGETLARPVLQAPKVKGAKKASRLFKPLPIVYPEDRLRSDFFGDHPWELARPRLVVEDSGNDAKGYDWSKIQQRGKQLDGESVVQRQMWLMQNRRITKAAAYDQARREFYHHRHLNEIRTRIAREEAIHVGAYFGKGPLEVGVELEDKAWESWKAWANQQIEEEASMRAQMFSGPQNEDAGVSDLTTAEYDDAVTELDSQAAIAPGTAASRAGAPAHA
;
A
#
# COMPACT_ATOMS: atom_id res chain seq x y z
N MET A 1 -15.63 83.67 -6.50
CA MET A 1 -16.08 84.17 -5.19
C MET A 1 -16.71 82.99 -4.46
N SER A 2 -16.14 82.68 -3.30
CA SER A 2 -16.78 82.04 -2.13
C SER A 2 -17.14 80.55 -2.17
N ASN A 3 -16.36 79.83 -1.36
CA ASN A 3 -16.51 78.51 -0.75
C ASN A 3 -17.92 78.17 -0.23
N LEU A 4 -18.18 76.86 -0.03
CA LEU A 4 -18.49 76.29 1.30
C LEU A 4 -18.37 74.76 1.31
N ASP A 5 -17.72 74.28 2.37
CA ASP A 5 -17.37 72.92 2.76
C ASP A 5 -18.56 72.03 3.17
N GLY A 6 -18.35 70.71 3.12
CA GLY A 6 -19.20 69.71 3.78
C GLY A 6 -18.57 68.31 3.81
N SER A 7 -17.80 68.02 4.87
CA SER A 7 -17.18 66.72 5.19
C SER A 7 -18.20 65.58 5.42
N PRO A 8 -17.84 64.31 5.12
CA PRO A 8 -18.52 63.13 5.64
C PRO A 8 -17.80 62.52 6.85
N ASN A 9 -18.52 62.35 7.97
CA ASN A 9 -18.10 61.51 9.10
C ASN A 9 -19.26 60.55 9.44
N GLY A 10 -19.00 59.24 9.36
CA GLY A 10 -20.03 58.21 9.51
C GLY A 10 -19.44 56.82 9.80
N THR A 11 -18.79 56.72 10.97
CA THR A 11 -18.59 55.58 11.87
C THR A 11 -19.05 54.18 11.41
N ALA A 12 -18.09 53.26 11.24
CA ALA A 12 -18.34 51.83 11.06
C ALA A 12 -18.55 51.10 12.42
N PRO A 13 -19.48 50.12 12.51
CA PRO A 13 -19.75 49.37 13.75
C PRO A 13 -18.76 48.20 13.99
N PRO A 14 -18.48 47.83 15.26
CA PRO A 14 -17.53 46.78 15.60
C PRO A 14 -18.11 45.36 15.47
N LEU A 15 -17.33 44.46 14.85
CA LEU A 15 -17.62 43.03 14.72
C LEU A 15 -17.51 42.30 16.07
N ALA A 16 -18.63 41.69 16.50
CA ALA A 16 -18.72 40.86 17.68
C ALA A 16 -17.97 39.52 17.53
N ARG A 17 -17.23 39.12 18.58
CA ARG A 17 -16.51 37.85 18.68
C ARG A 17 -17.45 36.69 19.06
N PRO A 18 -17.25 35.47 18.51
CA PRO A 18 -18.00 34.28 18.95
C PRO A 18 -17.50 33.70 20.28
N PRO A 19 -18.38 33.04 21.06
CA PRO A 19 -18.10 32.53 22.41
C PRO A 19 -17.27 31.23 22.43
N ALA A 20 -16.51 31.05 23.51
CA ALA A 20 -15.63 29.90 23.75
C ALA A 20 -16.38 28.64 24.23
N PRO A 21 -15.95 27.43 23.83
CA PRO A 21 -16.51 26.18 24.36
C PRO A 21 -15.82 25.68 25.65
N SER A 22 -16.63 25.21 26.60
CA SER A 22 -16.25 24.55 27.86
C SER A 22 -15.63 23.16 27.66
N PRO A 23 -14.83 22.66 28.63
CA PRO A 23 -14.03 21.43 28.48
C PRO A 23 -14.82 20.14 28.79
N ALA A 24 -14.83 19.20 27.84
CA ALA A 24 -15.35 17.84 28.03
C ALA A 24 -14.27 16.86 28.54
N ARG A 25 -14.69 15.96 29.43
CA ARG A 25 -13.90 14.98 30.21
C ARG A 25 -13.16 13.95 29.34
N LEU A 26 -11.94 13.64 29.75
CA LEU A 26 -11.09 12.56 29.24
C LEU A 26 -11.40 11.24 29.95
N HIS A 27 -11.60 10.16 29.19
CA HIS A 27 -11.47 8.77 29.65
C HIS A 27 -10.07 8.23 29.29
N PRO A 28 -9.41 7.43 30.15
CA PRO A 28 -8.09 6.88 29.88
C PRO A 28 -8.18 5.63 28.97
N ARG A 29 -7.33 5.56 27.93
CA ARG A 29 -7.10 4.34 27.13
C ARG A 29 -5.85 3.61 27.63
N LEU A 30 -5.99 2.31 27.84
CA LEU A 30 -4.94 1.35 28.22
C LEU A 30 -3.98 1.06 27.04
N PRO A 31 -2.71 0.68 27.30
CA PRO A 31 -1.73 0.33 26.28
C PRO A 31 -1.86 -1.12 25.81
N VAL A 32 -1.82 -1.35 24.49
CA VAL A 32 -1.75 -2.67 23.87
C VAL A 32 -0.29 -2.98 23.49
N CYS A 33 0.25 -4.05 24.09
CA CYS A 33 1.53 -4.65 23.73
C CYS A 33 1.46 -5.28 22.33
N THR A 34 2.42 -4.94 21.46
CA THR A 34 2.64 -5.63 20.18
C THR A 34 3.75 -6.66 20.36
N LEU A 35 3.38 -7.94 20.32
CA LEU A 35 4.32 -9.07 20.24
C LEU A 35 4.78 -9.25 18.79
N ALA A 36 6.09 -9.23 18.60
CA ALA A 36 6.76 -9.51 17.33
C ALA A 36 6.65 -11.00 16.99
N ARG A 37 6.37 -11.28 15.72
CA ARG A 37 6.19 -12.62 15.15
C ARG A 37 7.49 -13.05 14.43
N PRO A 38 8.05 -14.24 14.68
CA PRO A 38 9.27 -14.70 14.02
C PRO A 38 9.01 -15.19 12.59
N SER A 39 9.94 -14.88 11.68
CA SER A 39 9.95 -15.25 10.26
C SER A 39 10.42 -16.69 10.03
N ALA A 40 9.68 -17.46 9.23
CA ALA A 40 10.05 -18.80 8.77
C ALA A 40 10.98 -18.77 7.53
N PRO A 41 11.83 -19.80 7.31
CA PRO A 41 12.78 -19.87 6.20
C PRO A 41 12.20 -20.51 4.93
N SER A 42 12.61 -20.01 3.75
CA SER A 42 12.25 -20.54 2.42
C SER A 42 13.11 -21.74 1.99
N PRO A 43 12.55 -22.73 1.25
CA PRO A 43 13.29 -23.87 0.72
C PRO A 43 13.96 -23.58 -0.64
N GLY A 44 14.96 -24.41 -0.95
CA GLY A 44 16.03 -24.15 -1.91
C GLY A 44 15.76 -24.44 -3.38
N ARG A 45 16.68 -23.94 -4.22
CA ARG A 45 16.77 -24.18 -5.67
C ARG A 45 17.93 -25.14 -6.00
N PRO A 46 17.78 -26.02 -7.01
CA PRO A 46 18.81 -27.00 -7.35
C PRO A 46 19.89 -26.46 -8.31
N LEU A 47 21.04 -27.12 -8.21
CA LEU A 47 22.32 -26.87 -8.84
C LEU A 47 22.29 -26.97 -10.37
N SER A 48 22.85 -25.98 -11.06
CA SER A 48 23.19 -26.07 -12.48
C SER A 48 24.71 -26.12 -12.67
N ARG A 49 25.13 -27.25 -13.23
CA ARG A 49 26.45 -27.64 -13.76
C ARG A 49 27.09 -26.50 -14.58
N ARG A 50 28.27 -26.01 -14.17
CA ARG A 50 29.13 -25.16 -15.02
C ARG A 50 30.26 -25.99 -15.60
N LEU A 51 30.33 -26.00 -16.93
CA LEU A 51 31.45 -26.51 -17.70
C LEU A 51 32.74 -25.75 -17.38
N ALA A 52 33.83 -26.52 -17.33
CA ALA A 52 35.20 -26.07 -17.25
C ALA A 52 35.64 -25.38 -18.55
N GLN A 53 36.41 -24.30 -18.42
CA GLN A 53 37.30 -23.79 -19.47
C GLN A 53 38.62 -23.32 -18.85
N PRO A 54 39.73 -23.38 -19.62
CA PRO A 54 41.06 -23.67 -19.09
C PRO A 54 41.85 -22.43 -18.67
N ARG A 55 42.78 -22.69 -17.75
CA ARG A 55 43.85 -21.80 -17.31
C ARG A 55 44.76 -21.44 -18.48
N THR A 56 45.00 -20.16 -18.68
CA THR A 56 46.23 -19.68 -19.31
C THR A 56 46.96 -18.76 -18.36
N ASP A 57 48.23 -19.10 -18.24
CA ASP A 57 49.27 -18.53 -17.41
C ASP A 57 49.64 -17.14 -17.94
N CYS A 58 49.67 -16.12 -17.07
CA CYS A 58 50.28 -14.84 -17.40
C CYS A 58 50.98 -14.28 -16.17
N SER A 59 52.26 -14.64 -16.10
CA SER A 59 53.39 -13.99 -15.44
C SER A 59 53.08 -13.04 -14.28
N ARG A 60 53.53 -13.47 -13.10
CA ARG A 60 54.04 -12.61 -12.03
C ARG A 60 54.89 -11.47 -12.62
N ARG A 61 54.45 -10.24 -12.41
CA ARG A 61 55.36 -9.11 -12.24
C ARG A 61 54.93 -8.35 -11.00
N ALA A 62 55.68 -8.59 -9.93
CA ALA A 62 55.56 -7.90 -8.67
C ALA A 62 55.80 -6.40 -8.90
N TRP A 63 54.75 -5.60 -8.69
CA TRP A 63 54.89 -4.18 -8.41
C TRP A 63 54.65 -4.03 -6.92
N HIS A 64 55.75 -3.94 -6.17
CA HIS A 64 55.72 -3.30 -4.87
C HIS A 64 55.35 -1.84 -5.07
N SER A 65 54.08 -1.51 -4.86
CA SER A 65 53.64 -0.13 -4.65
C SER A 65 52.94 -0.09 -3.30
N ASP A 66 53.67 0.49 -2.34
CA ASP A 66 53.30 0.80 -0.97
C ASP A 66 51.85 1.33 -0.87
N SER A 67 50.92 0.43 -0.54
CA SER A 67 49.52 0.77 -0.33
C SER A 67 49.28 1.11 1.14
N ARG A 68 49.86 2.20 1.63
CA ARG A 68 49.27 2.93 2.76
C ARG A 68 48.11 3.78 2.26
N ARG A 69 47.12 3.14 1.65
CA ARG A 69 45.82 3.75 1.44
C ARG A 69 45.13 3.65 2.79
N SER A 70 45.15 4.74 3.56
CA SER A 70 44.30 4.89 4.73
C SER A 70 42.87 4.62 4.29
N THR A 71 42.35 3.44 4.60
CA THR A 71 40.93 3.15 4.50
C THR A 71 40.24 4.23 5.34
N PRO A 72 39.32 5.05 4.79
CA PRO A 72 38.54 5.93 5.65
C PRO A 72 37.86 5.05 6.70
N PRO A 73 37.83 5.48 7.98
CA PRO A 73 37.20 4.68 9.02
C PRO A 73 35.77 4.37 8.58
N SER A 74 35.44 3.08 8.50
CA SER A 74 34.06 2.63 8.28
C SER A 74 33.16 3.42 9.22
N PRO A 75 32.08 4.04 8.71
CA PRO A 75 31.21 4.85 9.54
C PRO A 75 30.65 3.96 10.66
N ALA A 76 31.13 4.18 11.88
CA ALA A 76 30.50 3.67 13.07
C ALA A 76 29.02 4.11 13.00
N MET A 77 28.10 3.15 13.08
CA MET A 77 26.66 3.40 13.03
C MET A 77 26.29 4.60 13.92
N GLY A 78 25.72 5.66 13.33
CA GLY A 78 25.04 6.73 14.06
C GLY A 78 25.78 8.04 14.31
N ARG A 79 27.01 8.27 13.81
CA ARG A 79 27.65 9.60 13.85
C ARG A 79 27.60 10.30 12.49
N TYR A 80 27.23 11.58 12.46
CA TYR A 80 27.23 12.39 11.24
C TYR A 80 28.68 12.58 10.76
N SER A 81 29.02 12.07 9.58
CA SER A 81 30.31 12.32 8.94
C SER A 81 30.27 13.67 8.21
N LEU A 82 31.05 14.64 8.67
CA LEU A 82 31.20 15.95 8.02
C LEU A 82 32.33 15.96 6.97
N ALA A 83 32.99 14.82 6.74
CA ALA A 83 34.06 14.70 5.74
C ALA A 83 33.60 15.06 4.31
N PRO A 84 32.39 14.65 3.84
CA PRO A 84 31.90 15.02 2.50
C PRO A 84 31.70 16.53 2.31
N LEU A 85 31.33 17.27 3.37
CA LEU A 85 31.11 18.72 3.31
C LEU A 85 32.43 19.50 3.34
N ARG A 86 33.48 18.90 3.90
CA ARG A 86 34.81 19.51 4.06
C ARG A 86 35.78 19.16 2.93
N VAL A 87 35.30 18.55 1.84
CA VAL A 87 36.12 18.11 0.71
C VAL A 87 36.99 19.24 0.15
N ARG A 88 36.43 20.46 0.00
CA ARG A 88 37.18 21.63 -0.45
C ARG A 88 38.31 22.03 0.51
N SER A 89 38.02 22.12 1.81
CA SER A 89 39.04 22.49 2.81
C SER A 89 40.12 21.41 2.96
N THR A 90 39.74 20.13 2.84
CA THR A 90 40.71 19.03 2.84
C THR A 90 41.59 19.03 1.59
N ALA A 91 41.05 19.32 0.41
CA ALA A 91 41.84 19.43 -0.82
C ALA A 91 42.82 20.61 -0.76
N LYS A 92 42.38 21.75 -0.22
CA LYS A 92 43.26 22.89 0.05
C LYS A 92 44.40 22.50 1.00
N ALA A 93 44.07 21.83 2.11
CA ALA A 93 45.06 21.39 3.08
C ALA A 93 46.08 20.38 2.50
N LEU A 94 45.66 19.49 1.59
CA LEU A 94 46.57 18.56 0.90
C LEU A 94 47.51 19.27 -0.08
N PHE A 95 47.01 20.31 -0.75
CA PHE A 95 47.82 21.16 -1.63
C PHE A 95 48.81 22.00 -0.83
N ASP A 96 48.36 22.66 0.24
CA ASP A 96 49.21 23.47 1.13
C ASP A 96 50.31 22.62 1.79
N ALA A 97 49.98 21.37 2.17
CA ALA A 97 50.94 20.39 2.69
C ALA A 97 51.83 19.75 1.61
N LYS A 98 51.74 20.20 0.34
CA LYS A 98 52.49 19.70 -0.82
C LYS A 98 52.35 18.19 -1.05
N ARG A 99 51.26 17.57 -0.58
CA ARG A 99 50.93 16.15 -0.86
C ARG A 99 50.35 15.97 -2.26
N THR A 100 49.72 17.01 -2.78
CA THR A 100 49.19 17.09 -4.15
C THR A 100 49.81 18.28 -4.87
N ALA A 101 50.36 18.07 -6.07
CA ALA A 101 51.09 19.09 -6.81
C ALA A 101 50.20 20.18 -7.42
N THR A 102 48.93 19.88 -7.68
CA THR A 102 47.96 20.79 -8.30
C THR A 102 46.63 20.70 -7.57
N LEU A 103 45.87 21.81 -7.52
CA LEU A 103 44.49 21.75 -7.03
C LEU A 103 43.62 20.95 -8.02
N PRO A 104 42.61 20.22 -7.52
CA PRO A 104 41.62 19.59 -8.37
C PRO A 104 40.82 20.63 -9.18
N GLN A 105 40.47 20.29 -10.43
CA GLN A 105 39.70 21.18 -11.33
C GLN A 105 38.35 21.62 -10.74
N TRP A 106 37.73 20.79 -9.88
CA TRP A 106 36.46 21.12 -9.23
C TRP A 106 36.59 22.07 -8.03
N TYR A 107 37.81 22.39 -7.58
CA TYR A 107 38.03 23.18 -6.37
C TYR A 107 37.45 24.60 -6.46
N ASP A 108 37.63 25.26 -7.61
CA ASP A 108 37.10 26.60 -7.86
C ASP A 108 35.57 26.58 -7.94
N ILE A 109 35.00 25.58 -8.64
CA ILE A 109 33.55 25.38 -8.79
C ILE A 109 32.85 25.20 -7.43
N VAL A 110 33.40 24.35 -6.54
CA VAL A 110 32.87 24.16 -5.18
C VAL A 110 33.06 25.42 -4.31
N GLY A 111 33.94 26.33 -4.74
CA GLY A 111 34.10 27.62 -4.11
C GLY A 111 33.06 28.65 -4.50
N ASP A 112 32.67 28.65 -5.76
CA ASP A 112 31.62 29.52 -6.29
C ASP A 112 30.23 29.06 -5.83
N ILE A 113 30.05 27.75 -5.65
CA ILE A 113 28.80 27.14 -5.17
C ILE A 113 29.06 26.42 -3.84
N PRO A 114 29.04 27.14 -2.70
CA PRO A 114 29.21 26.52 -1.40
C PRO A 114 28.04 25.57 -1.09
N ALA A 115 28.32 24.51 -0.32
CA ALA A 115 27.27 23.61 0.17
C ALA A 115 26.28 24.38 1.09
N GLY A 116 25.00 23.99 1.05
CA GLY A 116 23.94 24.59 1.88
C GLY A 116 24.10 24.31 3.38
N GLU A 117 23.31 25.00 4.20
CA GLU A 117 23.30 24.84 5.66
C GLU A 117 23.00 23.40 6.08
N THR A 118 23.85 22.85 6.94
CA THR A 118 23.77 21.43 7.31
C THR A 118 23.29 21.23 8.73
N LEU A 119 22.43 20.22 8.94
CA LEU A 119 21.99 19.72 10.25
C LEU A 119 21.24 20.72 11.13
N ALA A 120 20.77 21.83 10.57
CA ALA A 120 19.79 22.68 11.23
C ALA A 120 18.41 22.01 11.16
N ARG A 121 17.69 21.97 12.28
CA ARG A 121 16.28 21.60 12.31
C ARG A 121 15.46 22.88 12.34
N PRO A 122 14.95 23.39 11.20
CA PRO A 122 14.14 24.59 11.21
C PRO A 122 12.81 24.32 11.93
N VAL A 123 12.22 25.36 12.51
CA VAL A 123 10.88 25.29 13.07
C VAL A 123 9.88 25.21 11.91
N LEU A 124 9.16 24.08 11.80
CA LEU A 124 8.20 23.80 10.73
C LEU A 124 6.76 24.10 11.12
N GLN A 125 6.48 24.25 12.42
CA GLN A 125 5.14 24.55 12.94
C GLN A 125 5.14 25.83 13.74
N ALA A 126 4.19 26.73 13.45
CA ALA A 126 3.94 27.87 14.30
C ALA A 126 3.50 27.40 15.71
N PRO A 127 4.03 27.96 16.80
CA PRO A 127 3.63 27.60 18.14
C PRO A 127 2.13 27.90 18.34
N LYS A 128 1.31 26.87 18.57
CA LYS A 128 -0.09 27.06 18.96
C LYS A 128 -0.13 27.60 20.39
N VAL A 129 -0.24 28.92 20.55
CA VAL A 129 -0.35 29.55 21.87
C VAL A 129 -1.77 29.37 22.39
N LYS A 130 -1.94 28.45 23.35
CA LYS A 130 -2.76 28.59 24.57
C LYS A 130 -2.62 27.32 25.43
N GLY A 131 -1.92 27.42 26.56
CA GLY A 131 -1.89 26.40 27.63
C GLY A 131 -0.90 25.24 27.50
N ALA A 132 -0.15 25.11 26.40
CA ALA A 132 0.79 24.01 26.23
C ALA A 132 2.14 24.27 26.94
N LYS A 133 2.47 23.44 27.94
CA LYS A 133 3.70 23.58 28.74
C LYS A 133 4.99 23.08 28.03
N LYS A 134 4.89 22.33 26.91
CA LYS A 134 6.04 21.85 26.11
C LYS A 134 5.69 21.73 24.62
N ALA A 135 6.45 22.41 23.75
CA ALA A 135 6.21 22.44 22.30
C ALA A 135 7.01 21.36 21.55
N SER A 136 6.74 20.08 21.84
CA SER A 136 7.51 18.93 21.31
C SER A 136 7.35 18.66 19.79
N ARG A 137 6.49 19.41 19.09
CA ARG A 137 6.16 19.20 17.67
C ARG A 137 6.64 20.31 16.74
N LEU A 138 7.35 21.33 17.25
CA LEU A 138 7.84 22.48 16.46
C LEU A 138 8.68 22.07 15.24
N PHE A 139 9.48 21.01 15.38
CA PHE A 139 10.37 20.51 14.33
C PHE A 139 9.76 19.38 13.48
N LYS A 140 8.48 19.04 13.69
CA LYS A 140 7.80 17.98 12.91
C LYS A 140 7.09 18.60 11.70
N PRO A 141 7.17 17.99 10.50
CA PRO A 141 6.40 18.47 9.36
C PRO A 141 4.90 18.44 9.65
N LEU A 142 4.15 19.39 9.07
CA LEU A 142 2.70 19.45 9.23
C LEU A 142 2.04 18.40 8.31
N PRO A 143 1.05 17.62 8.79
CA PRO A 143 0.30 16.76 7.91
C PRO A 143 -0.48 17.62 6.91
N ILE A 144 -0.33 17.31 5.62
CA ILE A 144 -1.08 17.97 4.55
C ILE A 144 -2.47 17.34 4.51
N VAL A 145 -3.50 18.14 4.76
CA VAL A 145 -4.90 17.69 4.77
C VAL A 145 -5.71 18.63 3.91
N TYR A 146 -6.49 18.05 3.02
CA TYR A 146 -7.29 18.79 2.05
C TYR A 146 -8.79 18.64 2.41
N PRO A 147 -9.61 19.69 2.21
CA PRO A 147 -11.07 19.59 2.45
C PRO A 147 -11.74 18.51 1.58
N GLU A 148 -11.18 18.23 0.41
CA GLU A 148 -11.58 17.22 -0.56
C GLU A 148 -11.40 15.80 -0.03
N ASP A 149 -10.45 15.56 0.89
CA ASP A 149 -10.19 14.22 1.43
C ASP A 149 -11.41 13.63 2.13
N ARG A 150 -12.19 14.50 2.81
CA ARG A 150 -13.47 14.10 3.42
C ARG A 150 -14.52 13.79 2.38
N LEU A 151 -14.55 14.53 1.27
CA LEU A 151 -15.49 14.28 0.18
C LEU A 151 -15.17 12.97 -0.54
N ARG A 152 -13.88 12.65 -0.70
CA ARG A 152 -13.41 11.36 -1.23
C ARG A 152 -13.86 10.21 -0.35
N SER A 153 -13.66 10.30 0.98
CA SER A 153 -14.07 9.24 1.90
C SER A 153 -15.58 9.01 1.87
N ASP A 154 -16.37 10.08 1.80
CA ASP A 154 -17.84 9.98 1.72
C ASP A 154 -18.26 9.31 0.40
N PHE A 155 -17.71 9.74 -0.74
CA PHE A 155 -18.05 9.20 -2.06
C PHE A 155 -17.69 7.72 -2.20
N PHE A 156 -16.47 7.32 -1.83
CA PHE A 156 -16.02 5.93 -1.94
C PHE A 156 -16.64 5.03 -0.86
N GLY A 157 -17.09 5.59 0.26
CA GLY A 157 -17.90 4.89 1.24
C GLY A 157 -19.25 4.47 0.66
N ASP A 158 -19.91 5.37 -0.09
CA ASP A 158 -21.18 5.08 -0.75
C ASP A 158 -21.01 4.19 -2.00
N HIS A 159 -19.85 4.27 -2.69
CA HIS A 159 -19.61 3.60 -3.97
C HIS A 159 -18.35 2.70 -3.93
N PRO A 160 -18.40 1.56 -3.22
CA PRO A 160 -17.23 0.69 -3.08
C PRO A 160 -16.73 0.13 -4.42
N TRP A 161 -17.64 -0.15 -5.36
CA TRP A 161 -17.30 -0.71 -6.67
C TRP A 161 -16.65 0.29 -7.63
N GLU A 162 -16.62 1.59 -7.31
CA GLU A 162 -15.81 2.55 -8.07
C GLU A 162 -14.31 2.32 -7.86
N LEU A 163 -13.91 1.69 -6.76
CA LEU A 163 -12.51 1.30 -6.50
C LEU A 163 -12.06 0.13 -7.39
N ALA A 164 -12.98 -0.70 -7.86
CA ALA A 164 -12.67 -1.81 -8.76
C ALA A 164 -12.31 -1.33 -10.17
N ARG A 165 -12.64 -0.07 -10.52
CA ARG A 165 -12.29 0.50 -11.81
C ARG A 165 -10.83 0.92 -11.82
N PRO A 166 -10.01 0.41 -12.76
CA PRO A 166 -8.59 0.74 -12.80
C PRO A 166 -8.39 2.22 -13.06
N ARG A 167 -7.52 2.85 -12.26
CA ARG A 167 -7.15 4.26 -12.39
C ARG A 167 -5.66 4.39 -12.65
N LEU A 168 -5.29 5.19 -13.65
CA LEU A 168 -3.92 5.59 -13.90
C LEU A 168 -3.53 6.73 -12.95
N VAL A 169 -2.50 6.50 -12.13
CA VAL A 169 -1.96 7.51 -11.18
C VAL A 169 -0.70 8.18 -11.74
N VAL A 170 -0.06 7.57 -12.74
CA VAL A 170 1.09 8.14 -13.43
C VAL A 170 0.65 9.41 -14.15
N GLU A 171 1.30 10.52 -13.83
CA GLU A 171 1.05 11.83 -14.45
C GLU A 171 1.82 11.97 -15.76
N ASP A 172 1.23 12.63 -16.76
CA ASP A 172 1.91 12.89 -18.04
C ASP A 172 2.92 14.07 -17.93
N SER A 173 2.43 15.25 -17.52
CA SER A 173 3.21 16.51 -17.47
C SER A 173 3.21 17.18 -16.09
N GLY A 174 2.45 16.64 -15.13
CA GLY A 174 2.20 17.22 -13.80
C GLY A 174 1.44 18.56 -13.80
N ASN A 175 1.02 19.05 -14.97
CA ASN A 175 0.31 20.33 -15.13
C ASN A 175 -1.09 20.18 -15.73
N ASP A 176 -1.60 18.95 -15.83
CA ASP A 176 -2.92 18.63 -16.39
C ASP A 176 -4.05 19.32 -15.61
N ALA A 177 -3.89 19.44 -14.29
CA ALA A 177 -4.86 20.10 -13.41
C ALA A 177 -5.20 21.56 -13.79
N LYS A 178 -4.30 22.28 -14.48
CA LYS A 178 -4.52 23.69 -14.87
C LYS A 178 -5.55 23.84 -15.99
N GLY A 179 -5.72 22.81 -16.82
CA GLY A 179 -6.61 22.86 -17.98
C GLY A 179 -8.06 22.45 -17.69
N TYR A 180 -8.37 22.02 -16.46
CA TYR A 180 -9.69 21.51 -16.11
C TYR A 180 -10.63 22.63 -15.66
N ASP A 181 -11.81 22.67 -16.28
CA ASP A 181 -12.90 23.56 -15.88
C ASP A 181 -14.05 22.75 -15.26
N TRP A 182 -14.14 22.78 -13.93
CA TRP A 182 -15.14 22.05 -13.14
C TRP A 182 -16.57 22.63 -13.24
N SER A 183 -16.81 23.57 -14.16
CA SER A 183 -18.15 23.95 -14.62
C SER A 183 -18.92 22.79 -15.29
N LYS A 184 -18.20 21.76 -15.75
CA LYS A 184 -18.72 20.48 -16.24
C LYS A 184 -18.00 19.33 -15.54
N ILE A 185 -18.63 18.15 -15.46
CA ILE A 185 -18.00 16.98 -14.84
C ILE A 185 -17.00 16.29 -15.78
N GLN A 186 -17.30 16.26 -17.08
CA GLN A 186 -16.41 15.70 -18.08
C GLN A 186 -15.31 16.70 -18.42
N GLN A 187 -14.06 16.25 -18.26
CA GLN A 187 -12.87 17.02 -18.62
C GLN A 187 -12.19 16.38 -19.83
N ARG A 188 -11.51 17.21 -20.63
CA ARG A 188 -10.73 16.72 -21.76
C ARG A 188 -9.50 15.97 -21.24
N GLY A 189 -9.25 14.76 -21.75
CA GLY A 189 -8.07 13.96 -21.40
C GLY A 189 -8.18 13.21 -20.07
N LYS A 190 -9.10 13.60 -19.16
CA LYS A 190 -9.35 12.89 -17.91
C LYS A 190 -10.46 11.86 -18.07
N GLN A 191 -10.26 10.66 -17.51
CA GLN A 191 -11.32 9.67 -17.37
C GLN A 191 -12.36 10.10 -16.33
N LEU A 192 -13.62 9.72 -16.54
CA LEU A 192 -14.71 10.03 -15.61
C LEU A 192 -14.64 9.13 -14.37
N ASP A 193 -14.21 9.72 -13.25
CA ASP A 193 -13.93 9.02 -12.00
C ASP A 193 -14.55 9.70 -10.77
N GLY A 194 -14.43 9.09 -9.60
CA GLY A 194 -14.89 9.68 -8.34
C GLY A 194 -14.24 11.04 -8.03
N GLU A 195 -12.99 11.25 -8.46
CA GLU A 195 -12.32 12.54 -8.30
C GLU A 195 -13.02 13.65 -9.10
N SER A 196 -13.57 13.34 -10.29
CA SER A 196 -14.36 14.31 -11.05
C SER A 196 -15.63 14.75 -10.30
N VAL A 197 -16.24 13.85 -9.52
CA VAL A 197 -17.41 14.16 -8.67
C VAL A 197 -17.00 15.08 -7.52
N VAL A 198 -15.90 14.76 -6.84
CA VAL A 198 -15.40 15.55 -5.70
C VAL A 198 -15.04 16.97 -6.12
N GLN A 199 -14.33 17.12 -7.24
CA GLN A 199 -13.94 18.44 -7.75
C GLN A 199 -15.16 19.23 -8.23
N ARG A 200 -16.10 18.58 -8.92
CA ARG A 200 -17.38 19.17 -9.31
C ARG A 200 -18.20 19.63 -8.10
N GLN A 201 -18.28 18.81 -7.06
CA GLN A 201 -18.96 19.13 -5.81
C GLN A 201 -18.32 20.36 -5.14
N MET A 202 -16.98 20.39 -5.07
CA MET A 202 -16.26 21.51 -4.49
C MET A 202 -16.49 22.81 -5.29
N TRP A 203 -16.48 22.75 -6.62
CA TRP A 203 -16.78 23.88 -7.48
C TRP A 203 -18.21 24.40 -7.28
N LEU A 204 -19.20 23.51 -7.15
CA LEU A 204 -20.60 23.90 -6.86
C LEU A 204 -20.73 24.58 -5.48
N MET A 205 -19.96 24.12 -4.49
CA MET A 205 -19.93 24.73 -3.17
C MET A 205 -19.28 26.13 -3.20
N GLN A 206 -18.20 26.33 -3.96
CA GLN A 206 -17.48 27.59 -4.01
C GLN A 206 -18.18 28.64 -4.89
N ASN A 207 -18.55 28.27 -6.11
CA ASN A 207 -19.07 29.20 -7.11
C ASN A 207 -20.56 29.44 -6.94
N ARG A 208 -21.36 28.38 -6.71
CA ARG A 208 -22.82 28.48 -6.58
C ARG A 208 -23.31 28.57 -5.13
N ARG A 209 -22.40 28.43 -4.15
CA ARG A 209 -22.71 28.50 -2.70
C ARG A 209 -23.81 27.54 -2.25
N ILE A 210 -23.86 26.36 -2.87
CA ILE A 210 -24.81 25.30 -2.52
C ILE A 210 -24.27 24.54 -1.29
N THR A 211 -25.18 23.99 -0.47
CA THR A 211 -24.80 23.14 0.67
C THR A 211 -24.08 21.87 0.22
N LYS A 212 -23.23 21.31 1.08
CA LYS A 212 -22.44 20.10 0.78
C LYS A 212 -23.30 18.95 0.24
N ALA A 213 -24.47 18.72 0.83
CA ALA A 213 -25.38 17.63 0.46
C ALA A 213 -26.02 17.86 -0.91
N ALA A 214 -26.56 19.05 -1.17
CA ALA A 214 -27.18 19.35 -2.47
C ALA A 214 -26.14 19.39 -3.60
N ALA A 215 -24.93 19.89 -3.33
CA ALA A 215 -23.81 19.83 -4.28
C ALA A 215 -23.39 18.38 -4.58
N TYR A 216 -23.40 17.51 -3.56
CA TYR A 216 -23.12 16.08 -3.72
C TYR A 216 -24.17 15.41 -4.61
N ASP A 217 -25.46 15.62 -4.33
CA ASP A 217 -26.54 15.03 -5.10
C ASP A 217 -26.52 15.46 -6.57
N GLN A 218 -26.24 16.73 -6.83
CA GLN A 218 -26.13 17.23 -8.20
C GLN A 218 -24.95 16.57 -8.93
N ALA A 219 -23.75 16.59 -8.35
CA ALA A 219 -22.56 15.99 -8.96
C ALA A 219 -22.73 14.48 -9.17
N ARG A 220 -23.38 13.78 -8.23
CA ARG A 220 -23.66 12.35 -8.28
C ARG A 220 -24.67 12.00 -9.39
N ARG A 221 -25.73 12.79 -9.58
CA ARG A 221 -26.68 12.60 -10.69
C ARG A 221 -26.02 12.79 -12.05
N GLU A 222 -25.20 13.83 -12.19
CA GLU A 222 -24.40 14.06 -13.41
C GLU A 222 -23.48 12.86 -13.70
N PHE A 223 -22.82 12.34 -12.66
CA PHE A 223 -21.96 11.16 -12.75
C PHE A 223 -22.73 9.90 -13.18
N TYR A 224 -23.87 9.60 -12.55
CA TYR A 224 -24.70 8.44 -12.89
C TYR A 224 -25.19 8.51 -14.33
N HIS A 225 -25.61 9.69 -14.78
CA HIS A 225 -26.05 9.88 -16.16
C HIS A 225 -24.94 9.51 -17.15
N HIS A 226 -23.73 10.01 -16.96
CA HIS A 226 -22.61 9.67 -17.84
C HIS A 226 -22.18 8.21 -17.74
N ARG A 227 -22.23 7.60 -16.55
CA ARG A 227 -21.92 6.17 -16.39
C ARG A 227 -22.92 5.28 -17.10
N HIS A 228 -24.21 5.60 -16.99
CA HIS A 228 -25.28 4.92 -17.71
C HIS A 228 -25.11 5.04 -19.22
N LEU A 229 -24.82 6.24 -19.73
CA LEU A 229 -24.57 6.44 -21.16
C LEU A 229 -23.36 5.65 -21.67
N ASN A 230 -22.28 5.56 -20.87
CA ASN A 230 -21.10 4.79 -21.25
C ASN A 230 -21.40 3.29 -21.35
N GLU A 231 -22.18 2.75 -20.42
CA GLU A 231 -22.60 1.35 -20.44
C GLU A 231 -23.50 1.05 -21.64
N ILE A 232 -24.52 1.89 -21.88
CA ILE A 232 -25.40 1.79 -23.06
C ILE A 232 -24.57 1.84 -24.34
N ARG A 233 -23.67 2.82 -24.47
CA ARG A 233 -22.81 2.97 -25.65
C ARG A 233 -21.99 1.71 -25.90
N THR A 234 -21.43 1.11 -24.85
CA THR A 234 -20.61 -0.11 -25.00
C THR A 234 -21.46 -1.31 -25.42
N ARG A 235 -22.68 -1.45 -24.88
CA ARG A 235 -23.62 -2.51 -25.27
C ARG A 235 -24.04 -2.36 -26.73
N ILE A 236 -24.53 -1.18 -27.10
CA ILE A 236 -25.00 -0.88 -28.47
C ILE A 236 -23.86 -1.08 -29.48
N ALA A 237 -22.66 -0.55 -29.20
CA ALA A 237 -21.52 -0.72 -30.11
C ALA A 237 -21.16 -2.19 -30.36
N ARG A 238 -21.32 -3.06 -29.36
CA ARG A 238 -21.13 -4.50 -29.54
C ARG A 238 -22.24 -5.11 -30.40
N GLU A 239 -23.50 -4.77 -30.13
CA GLU A 239 -24.65 -5.28 -30.89
C GLU A 239 -24.59 -4.85 -32.36
N GLU A 240 -24.29 -3.58 -32.63
CA GLU A 240 -24.08 -3.04 -33.96
C GLU A 240 -22.93 -3.76 -34.68
N ALA A 241 -21.81 -3.98 -34.00
CA ALA A 241 -20.66 -4.70 -34.56
C ALA A 241 -21.03 -6.15 -34.94
N ILE A 242 -21.77 -6.87 -34.09
CA ILE A 242 -22.24 -8.24 -34.38
C ILE A 242 -23.20 -8.21 -35.56
N HIS A 243 -24.11 -7.24 -35.61
CA HIS A 243 -25.06 -7.11 -36.71
C HIS A 243 -24.35 -6.93 -38.06
N VAL A 244 -23.24 -6.17 -38.12
CA VAL A 244 -22.46 -5.99 -39.35
C VAL A 244 -21.51 -7.16 -39.65
N GLY A 245 -21.59 -8.24 -38.87
CA GLY A 245 -20.79 -9.46 -39.08
C GLY A 245 -19.42 -9.45 -38.42
N ALA A 246 -19.15 -8.54 -37.48
CA ALA A 246 -17.93 -8.62 -36.67
C ALA A 246 -18.02 -9.78 -35.68
N TYR A 247 -16.97 -10.59 -35.62
CA TYR A 247 -16.83 -11.66 -34.64
C TYR A 247 -15.89 -11.23 -33.51
N PHE A 248 -16.26 -11.58 -32.27
CA PHE A 248 -15.42 -11.38 -31.10
C PHE A 248 -14.86 -12.72 -30.64
N GLY A 249 -13.65 -12.71 -30.09
CA GLY A 249 -13.08 -13.89 -29.43
C GLY A 249 -13.78 -14.19 -28.10
N LYS A 250 -13.12 -15.01 -27.27
CA LYS A 250 -13.63 -15.39 -25.95
C LYS A 250 -13.92 -14.15 -25.10
N GLY A 251 -15.11 -14.14 -24.49
CA GLY A 251 -15.52 -13.06 -23.60
C GLY A 251 -14.77 -13.11 -22.27
N PRO A 252 -14.78 -12.01 -21.48
CA PRO A 252 -14.19 -12.01 -20.14
C PRO A 252 -14.75 -13.08 -19.21
N LEU A 253 -16.04 -13.45 -19.36
CA LEU A 253 -16.68 -14.49 -18.57
C LEU A 253 -16.11 -15.88 -18.89
N GLU A 254 -15.97 -16.21 -20.18
CA GLU A 254 -15.41 -17.48 -20.63
C GLU A 254 -13.94 -17.62 -20.22
N VAL A 255 -13.15 -16.56 -20.38
CA VAL A 255 -11.77 -16.51 -19.89
C VAL A 255 -11.71 -16.69 -18.36
N GLY A 256 -12.68 -16.13 -17.62
CA GLY A 256 -12.80 -16.31 -16.18
C GLY A 256 -13.00 -17.78 -15.80
N VAL A 257 -13.97 -18.45 -16.41
CA VAL A 257 -14.25 -19.88 -16.19
C VAL A 257 -13.03 -20.74 -16.48
N GLU A 258 -12.30 -20.47 -17.58
CA GLU A 258 -11.07 -21.22 -17.90
C GLU A 258 -9.96 -21.07 -16.84
N LEU A 259 -9.87 -19.91 -16.18
CA LEU A 259 -8.91 -19.69 -15.11
C LEU A 259 -9.35 -20.38 -13.82
N GLU A 260 -10.65 -20.37 -13.54
CA GLU A 260 -11.26 -21.09 -12.41
C GLU A 260 -11.06 -22.60 -12.55
N ASP A 261 -11.29 -23.17 -13.73
CA ASP A 261 -11.08 -24.59 -14.02
C ASP A 261 -9.60 -24.98 -13.80
N LYS A 262 -8.65 -24.16 -14.28
CA LYS A 262 -7.21 -24.41 -14.06
C LYS A 262 -6.85 -24.39 -12.59
N ALA A 263 -7.39 -23.42 -11.83
CA ALA A 263 -7.17 -23.33 -10.40
C ALA A 263 -7.80 -24.52 -9.67
N TRP A 264 -9.02 -24.93 -10.06
CA TRP A 264 -9.73 -26.08 -9.51
C TRP A 264 -8.98 -27.38 -9.72
N GLU A 265 -8.46 -27.64 -10.91
CA GLU A 265 -7.66 -28.86 -11.17
C GLU A 265 -6.36 -28.86 -10.35
N SER A 266 -5.72 -27.70 -10.20
CA SER A 266 -4.53 -27.58 -9.33
C SER A 266 -4.86 -27.86 -7.86
N TRP A 267 -6.01 -27.38 -7.38
CA TRP A 267 -6.50 -27.64 -6.03
C TRP A 267 -6.89 -29.11 -5.84
N LYS A 268 -7.55 -29.72 -6.83
CA LYS A 268 -7.94 -31.14 -6.80
C LYS A 268 -6.73 -32.06 -6.69
N ALA A 269 -5.67 -31.78 -7.46
CA ALA A 269 -4.42 -32.54 -7.36
C ALA A 269 -3.78 -32.42 -5.97
N TRP A 270 -3.72 -31.21 -5.41
CA TRP A 270 -3.23 -30.98 -4.05
C TRP A 270 -4.09 -31.67 -2.99
N ALA A 271 -5.42 -31.57 -3.10
CA ALA A 271 -6.35 -32.15 -2.14
C ALA A 271 -6.25 -33.68 -2.13
N ASN A 272 -6.13 -34.31 -3.30
CA ASN A 272 -5.91 -35.76 -3.40
C ASN A 272 -4.59 -36.17 -2.73
N GLN A 273 -3.51 -35.43 -2.98
CA GLN A 273 -2.23 -35.69 -2.33
C GLN A 273 -2.32 -35.54 -0.80
N GLN A 274 -3.03 -34.52 -0.30
CA GLN A 274 -3.24 -34.35 1.14
C GLN A 274 -4.08 -35.47 1.76
N ILE A 275 -5.13 -35.93 1.07
CA ILE A 275 -5.94 -37.07 1.52
C ILE A 275 -5.07 -38.33 1.58
N GLU A 276 -4.20 -38.55 0.60
CA GLU A 276 -3.27 -39.68 0.56
C GLU A 276 -2.23 -39.61 1.69
N GLU A 277 -1.65 -38.43 1.92
CA GLU A 277 -0.73 -38.16 3.02
C GLU A 277 -1.41 -38.39 4.38
N GLU A 278 -2.61 -37.86 4.59
CA GLU A 278 -3.37 -38.06 5.83
C GLU A 278 -3.75 -39.53 6.04
N ALA A 279 -4.22 -40.22 5.00
CA ALA A 279 -4.50 -41.65 5.06
C ALA A 279 -3.23 -42.46 5.40
N SER A 280 -2.09 -42.12 4.79
CA SER A 280 -0.81 -42.78 5.07
C SER A 280 -0.32 -42.51 6.50
N MET A 281 -0.45 -41.28 7.00
CA MET A 281 -0.11 -40.94 8.39
C MET A 281 -1.03 -41.66 9.37
N ARG A 282 -2.33 -41.72 9.09
CA ARG A 282 -3.29 -42.47 9.91
C ARG A 282 -2.96 -43.97 9.93
N ALA A 283 -2.59 -44.54 8.79
CA ALA A 283 -2.13 -45.92 8.72
C ALA A 283 -0.85 -46.13 9.53
N GLN A 284 0.13 -45.22 9.45
CA GLN A 284 1.37 -45.26 10.24
C GLN A 284 1.14 -45.10 11.74
N MET A 285 0.16 -44.28 12.17
CA MET A 285 -0.21 -44.12 13.58
C MET A 285 -0.95 -45.34 14.13
N PHE A 286 -1.74 -46.03 13.30
CA PHE A 286 -2.41 -47.26 13.69
C PHE A 286 -1.46 -48.47 13.64
N SER A 287 -0.49 -48.49 12.71
CA SER A 287 0.61 -49.44 12.70
C SER A 287 1.73 -48.99 13.66
N GLY A 288 1.46 -49.02 14.97
CA GLY A 288 2.53 -48.95 15.97
C GLY A 288 3.53 -50.10 15.79
N PRO A 289 4.78 -50.00 16.30
CA PRO A 289 5.75 -51.08 16.20
C PRO A 289 5.15 -52.31 16.88
N GLN A 290 4.78 -53.32 16.09
CA GLN A 290 4.67 -54.67 16.59
C GLN A 290 6.07 -55.03 17.07
N ASN A 291 6.30 -54.92 18.38
CA ASN A 291 7.37 -55.69 19.01
C ASN A 291 7.14 -57.13 18.58
N GLU A 292 8.12 -57.71 17.89
CA GLU A 292 8.10 -59.05 17.31
C GLU A 292 8.12 -60.18 18.38
N ASP A 293 7.48 -59.97 19.55
CA ASP A 293 7.37 -60.95 20.64
C ASP A 293 6.03 -60.87 21.38
N ALA A 294 4.92 -60.71 20.65
CA ALA A 294 3.61 -61.09 21.13
C ALA A 294 2.89 -61.81 19.99
N GLY A 295 2.75 -63.12 20.16
CA GLY A 295 2.33 -64.09 19.16
C GLY A 295 1.17 -63.61 18.27
N VAL A 296 1.38 -63.81 16.97
CA VAL A 296 0.33 -63.80 15.95
C VAL A 296 -0.69 -64.88 16.31
N SER A 297 -1.74 -64.50 17.04
CA SER A 297 -3.03 -65.15 16.86
C SER A 297 -3.64 -64.49 15.62
N ASP A 298 -3.52 -65.17 14.48
CA ASP A 298 -4.42 -64.96 13.35
C ASP A 298 -5.84 -64.93 13.92
N LEU A 299 -6.46 -63.75 13.96
CA LEU A 299 -7.89 -63.65 14.22
C LEU A 299 -8.55 -64.43 13.11
N THR A 300 -9.22 -65.52 13.50
CA THR A 300 -9.87 -66.39 12.55
C THR A 300 -10.96 -65.60 11.83
N THR A 301 -11.24 -65.93 10.57
CA THR A 301 -12.26 -65.23 9.76
C THR A 301 -13.61 -65.09 10.47
N ALA A 302 -13.93 -66.00 11.38
CA ALA A 302 -15.12 -65.94 12.21
C ALA A 302 -15.11 -64.79 13.24
N GLU A 303 -13.96 -64.49 13.86
CA GLU A 303 -13.82 -63.38 14.82
C GLU A 303 -13.85 -62.01 14.12
N TYR A 304 -13.43 -61.96 12.84
CA TYR A 304 -13.54 -60.76 12.01
C TYR A 304 -14.99 -60.49 11.60
N ASP A 305 -15.76 -61.52 11.24
CA ASP A 305 -17.18 -61.40 10.91
C ASP A 305 -18.04 -61.04 12.14
N ASP A 306 -17.71 -61.57 13.33
CA ASP A 306 -18.38 -61.19 14.59
C ASP A 306 -18.12 -59.72 14.96
N ALA A 307 -16.89 -59.23 14.79
CA ALA A 307 -16.56 -57.82 15.06
C ALA A 307 -17.25 -56.85 14.09
N VAL A 308 -17.44 -57.25 12.83
CA VAL A 308 -18.17 -56.46 11.83
C VAL A 308 -19.67 -56.43 12.13
N THR A 309 -20.25 -57.54 12.59
CA THR A 309 -21.68 -57.59 12.98
C THR A 309 -21.99 -56.86 14.28
N GLU A 310 -21.06 -56.81 15.25
CA GLU A 310 -21.20 -55.98 16.46
C GLU A 310 -21.18 -54.47 16.16
N LEU A 311 -20.39 -54.04 15.17
CA LEU A 311 -20.34 -52.63 14.76
C LEU A 311 -21.59 -52.19 13.98
N ASP A 312 -22.13 -53.05 13.12
CA ASP A 312 -23.34 -52.76 12.35
C ASP A 312 -24.60 -52.71 13.25
N SER A 313 -24.63 -53.55 14.29
CA SER A 313 -25.71 -53.53 15.28
C SER A 313 -25.64 -52.32 16.23
N GLN A 314 -24.45 -51.78 16.52
CA GLN A 314 -24.29 -50.50 17.23
C GLN A 314 -24.73 -49.29 16.40
N ALA A 315 -24.58 -49.33 15.07
CA ALA A 315 -25.08 -48.28 14.17
C ALA A 315 -26.62 -48.26 14.08
N ALA A 316 -27.29 -49.39 14.31
CA ALA A 316 -28.75 -49.49 14.27
C ALA A 316 -29.46 -49.02 15.56
N ILE A 317 -28.74 -48.84 16.68
CA ILE A 317 -29.33 -48.51 18.00
C ILE A 317 -29.31 -47.00 18.31
N ALA A 318 -28.80 -46.14 17.43
CA ALA A 318 -28.85 -44.69 17.64
C ALA A 318 -30.02 -44.01 16.89
N PRO A 319 -31.20 -43.81 17.50
CA PRO A 319 -32.22 -42.95 16.91
C PRO A 319 -31.88 -41.48 17.23
N GLY A 320 -31.70 -40.69 16.17
CA GLY A 320 -31.96 -39.25 16.18
C GLY A 320 -30.85 -38.36 16.73
N THR A 321 -30.18 -37.65 15.83
CA THR A 321 -30.19 -36.17 15.83
C THR A 321 -29.52 -35.64 14.57
N ALA A 322 -30.34 -35.44 13.55
CA ALA A 322 -30.15 -34.31 12.67
C ALA A 322 -30.30 -33.04 13.54
N ALA A 323 -29.21 -32.29 13.70
CA ALA A 323 -29.27 -30.91 14.14
C ALA A 323 -28.04 -30.15 13.62
N SER A 324 -28.32 -29.31 12.63
CA SER A 324 -27.53 -28.14 12.27
C SER A 324 -26.84 -27.49 13.47
N ARG A 325 -25.52 -27.36 13.42
CA ARG A 325 -24.79 -26.40 14.26
C ARG A 325 -23.85 -25.58 13.39
N ALA A 326 -24.44 -24.53 12.83
CA ALA A 326 -23.76 -23.26 12.68
C ALA A 326 -23.25 -22.82 14.07
N GLY A 327 -22.01 -22.35 14.13
CA GLY A 327 -21.41 -21.87 15.38
C GLY A 327 -19.90 -21.79 15.29
N ALA A 328 -19.41 -20.76 14.58
CA ALA A 328 -18.02 -20.36 14.63
C ALA A 328 -17.59 -20.03 16.08
N PRO A 329 -16.43 -20.50 16.56
CA PRO A 329 -15.85 -19.97 17.79
C PRO A 329 -15.10 -18.67 17.46
N ALA A 330 -15.67 -17.58 17.94
CA ALA A 330 -14.93 -16.36 18.22
C ALA A 330 -13.89 -16.65 19.31
N HIS A 331 -12.62 -16.35 19.03
CA HIS A 331 -11.61 -16.10 20.04
C HIS A 331 -11.12 -14.66 19.91
N ALA A 332 -11.40 -13.91 20.98
CA ALA A 332 -10.77 -12.68 21.49
C ALA A 332 -10.59 -11.48 20.54
#